data_AF-A0A7X4XJT3-F1
#
_entry.id   AF-A0A7X4XJT3-F1
#
_cell.length_a   1.000
_cell.length_b   1.000
_cell.length_c   1.000
_cell.angle_alpha   90.00
_cell.angle_beta   90.00
_cell.angle_gamma   90.00
#
_symmetry.space_group_name_H-M   'P 1'
#
loop_
_entity.id
_entity.type
_entity.pdbx_description
1 polymer ?
#
loop_
_entity_poly.entity_id
_entity_poly.type
_entity_poly.pdbx_seq_one_letter_code
_entity_poly.pdbx_strand_id
1 'polypeptide(L)'
;MSQEKKSNFWVILFGAVIMPTLLLVSLFYPEFTQENVLIELNQIAVLSGQDEATEIYFDVSEISEKWLVKSGFIDLLREVLLPKEYRELERVNDKKVFTTEFWDKVDKAILGLQLNVEFTLLRIYGIKVWLAVLIVFTTASAVSGYFMREIKKYGFEYSSPMRHGIGRKVIYTLPFSASFYLLAPIALPAYFVPISIFIYSFSIMTIMANTIKRV
;
A
#
# COMPACT_ATOMS: atom_id res chain seq x y z
N MET A 1 28.20 14.01 -7.67
CA MET A 1 28.13 13.23 -6.41
C MET A 1 27.10 13.75 -5.39
N SER A 2 26.62 15.01 -5.43
CA SER A 2 25.64 15.51 -4.45
C SER A 2 24.15 15.23 -4.78
N GLN A 3 23.79 15.00 -6.06
CA GLN A 3 22.39 14.74 -6.44
C GLN A 3 21.90 13.31 -6.12
N GLU A 4 22.75 12.29 -6.21
CA GLU A 4 22.37 10.91 -5.79
C GLU A 4 22.08 10.84 -4.29
N LYS A 5 22.86 11.53 -3.45
CA LYS A 5 22.60 11.61 -2.00
C LYS A 5 21.22 12.20 -1.67
N LYS A 6 20.78 13.23 -2.42
CA LYS A 6 19.44 13.83 -2.23
C LYS A 6 18.31 12.89 -2.67
N SER A 7 18.49 12.11 -3.73
CA SER A 7 17.47 11.17 -4.21
C SER A 7 17.23 10.03 -3.21
N ASN A 8 18.30 9.50 -2.62
CA ASN A 8 18.18 8.42 -1.63
C ASN A 8 17.64 8.92 -0.28
N PHE A 9 17.90 10.19 0.07
CA PHE A 9 17.39 10.79 1.29
C PHE A 9 15.86 10.72 1.40
N TRP A 10 15.13 11.03 0.32
CA TRP A 10 13.66 10.99 0.33
C TRP A 10 13.10 9.58 0.47
N VAL A 11 13.72 8.61 -0.19
CA VAL A 11 13.32 7.19 -0.07
C VAL A 11 13.54 6.70 1.36
N ILE A 12 14.68 7.05 1.97
CA ILE A 12 14.99 6.71 3.36
C ILE A 12 14.03 7.42 4.32
N LEU A 13 13.80 8.72 4.14
CA LEU A 13 12.89 9.48 5.00
C LEU A 13 11.48 8.89 4.95
N PHE A 14 10.97 8.61 3.76
CA PHE A 14 9.61 8.11 3.59
C PHE A 14 9.47 6.66 4.08
N GLY A 15 10.41 5.79 3.70
CA GLY A 15 10.37 4.36 4.04
C GLY A 15 10.79 4.04 5.47
N ALA A 16 11.75 4.76 6.04
CA ALA A 16 12.30 4.45 7.37
C ALA A 16 11.73 5.32 8.50
N VAL A 17 11.15 6.49 8.19
CA VAL A 17 10.61 7.39 9.21
C VAL A 17 9.10 7.52 9.06
N ILE A 18 8.63 8.09 7.94
CA ILE A 18 7.20 8.45 7.80
C ILE A 18 6.32 7.20 7.86
N MET A 19 6.61 6.18 7.05
CA MET A 19 5.75 5.01 6.99
C MET A 19 5.71 4.21 8.31
N PRO A 20 6.84 3.89 8.96
CA PRO A 20 6.82 3.27 10.28
C PRO A 20 6.10 4.11 11.33
N THR A 21 6.26 5.45 11.31
CA THR A 21 5.53 6.30 12.26
C THR A 21 4.02 6.24 12.05
N LEU A 22 3.54 6.23 10.79
CA LEU A 22 2.12 6.08 10.50
C LEU A 22 1.58 4.73 10.97
N LEU A 23 2.31 3.64 10.70
CA LEU A 23 1.94 2.30 11.17
C LEU A 23 1.90 2.20 12.70
N LEU A 24 2.83 2.85 13.39
CA LEU A 24 2.80 2.88 14.85
C LEU A 24 1.58 3.66 15.37
N VAL A 25 1.25 4.80 14.75
CA VAL A 25 0.05 5.56 15.11
C VAL A 25 -1.20 4.72 14.88
N SER A 26 -1.33 4.06 13.72
CA SER A 26 -2.52 3.26 13.41
C SER A 26 -2.68 2.04 14.31
N LEU A 27 -1.57 1.52 14.82
CA LEU A 27 -1.55 0.41 15.76
C LEU A 27 -2.06 0.87 17.13
N PHE A 28 -1.61 2.00 17.68
CA PHE A 28 -2.06 2.47 19.00
C PHE A 28 -3.39 3.22 19.01
N TYR A 29 -3.88 3.66 17.85
CA TYR A 29 -5.14 4.40 17.67
C TYR A 29 -6.04 3.67 16.65
N PRO A 30 -6.65 2.54 17.02
CA PRO A 30 -7.45 1.72 16.10
C PRO A 30 -8.65 2.47 15.51
N GLU A 31 -9.22 3.44 16.23
CA GLU A 31 -10.36 4.25 15.78
C GLU A 31 -10.01 5.05 14.51
N PHE A 32 -8.78 5.56 14.43
CA PHE A 32 -8.28 6.26 13.25
C PHE A 32 -8.27 5.34 12.02
N THR A 33 -7.82 4.09 12.19
CA THR A 33 -7.79 3.11 11.10
C THR A 33 -9.20 2.74 10.64
N GLN A 34 -10.13 2.53 11.58
CA GLN A 34 -11.53 2.21 11.28
C GLN A 34 -12.21 3.31 10.46
N GLU A 35 -12.03 4.58 10.84
CA GLU A 35 -12.59 5.71 10.08
C GLU A 35 -12.06 5.72 8.64
N ASN A 36 -10.74 5.51 8.46
CA ASN A 36 -10.13 5.48 7.14
C ASN A 36 -10.59 4.28 6.30
N VAL A 37 -10.81 3.11 6.90
CA VAL A 37 -11.40 1.95 6.22
C VAL A 37 -12.79 2.29 5.69
N LEU A 38 -13.64 2.94 6.48
CA LEU A 38 -14.99 3.33 6.05
C LEU A 38 -14.97 4.37 4.92
N ILE A 39 -14.05 5.34 4.99
CA ILE A 39 -13.86 6.34 3.93
C ILE A 39 -13.46 5.65 2.62
N GLU A 40 -12.48 4.75 2.66
CA GLU A 40 -12.01 4.06 1.45
C GLU A 40 -13.05 3.07 0.91
N LEU A 41 -13.80 2.39 1.78
CA LEU A 41 -14.91 1.53 1.39
C LEU A 41 -16.01 2.32 0.66
N ASN A 42 -16.36 3.51 1.14
CA ASN A 42 -17.31 4.39 0.45
C ASN A 42 -16.77 4.82 -0.93
N GLN A 43 -15.48 5.13 -1.03
CA GLN A 43 -14.86 5.44 -2.32
C GLN A 43 -14.92 4.26 -3.30
N ILE A 44 -14.70 3.02 -2.82
CA ILE A 44 -14.85 1.80 -3.62
C ILE A 44 -16.32 1.64 -4.05
N ALA A 45 -17.27 1.88 -3.15
CA ALA A 45 -18.71 1.80 -3.43
C ALA A 45 -19.17 2.80 -4.50
N VAL A 46 -18.62 4.02 -4.50
CA VAL A 46 -18.91 5.03 -5.53
C VAL A 46 -18.43 4.58 -6.92
N LEU A 47 -17.32 3.82 -6.99
CA LEU A 47 -16.76 3.36 -8.26
C LEU A 47 -17.36 2.05 -8.77
N SER A 48 -17.60 1.10 -7.88
CA SER A 48 -17.95 -0.29 -8.24
C SER A 48 -19.42 -0.62 -7.97
N GLY A 49 -20.13 0.20 -7.21
CA GLY A 49 -21.47 -0.08 -6.70
C GLY A 49 -21.45 -0.50 -5.23
N GLN A 50 -22.55 -0.22 -4.52
CA GLN A 50 -22.67 -0.49 -3.09
C GLN A 50 -22.69 -1.99 -2.77
N ASP A 51 -23.35 -2.80 -3.61
CA ASP A 51 -23.45 -4.24 -3.41
C ASP A 51 -22.07 -4.91 -3.49
N GLU A 52 -21.29 -4.57 -4.51
CA GLU A 52 -19.95 -5.14 -4.72
C GLU A 52 -18.96 -4.68 -3.65
N ALA A 53 -19.03 -3.42 -3.22
CA ALA A 53 -18.22 -2.95 -2.09
C ALA A 53 -18.54 -3.69 -0.79
N THR A 54 -19.82 -4.00 -0.57
CA THR A 54 -20.28 -4.75 0.60
C THR A 54 -19.80 -6.20 0.56
N GLU A 55 -19.88 -6.85 -0.61
CA GLU A 55 -19.34 -8.20 -0.83
C GLU A 55 -17.83 -8.24 -0.57
N ILE A 56 -17.07 -7.28 -1.11
CA ILE A 56 -15.63 -7.17 -0.86
C ILE A 56 -15.34 -7.03 0.64
N TYR A 57 -16.11 -6.21 1.36
CA TYR A 57 -15.92 -6.05 2.81
C TYR A 57 -16.18 -7.35 3.57
N PHE A 58 -17.24 -8.09 3.22
CA PHE A 58 -17.54 -9.38 3.84
C PHE A 58 -16.45 -10.42 3.58
N ASP A 59 -15.99 -10.55 2.33
CA ASP A 59 -14.89 -11.46 1.96
C ASP A 59 -13.61 -11.14 2.75
N VAL A 60 -13.27 -9.86 2.85
CA VAL A 60 -12.10 -9.38 3.59
C VAL A 60 -12.22 -9.67 5.07
N SER A 61 -13.39 -9.40 5.66
CA SER A 61 -13.66 -9.65 7.07
C SER A 61 -13.61 -11.15 7.40
N GLU A 62 -14.20 -12.01 6.56
CA GLU A 62 -14.18 -13.46 6.75
C GLU A 62 -12.74 -14.01 6.68
N ILE A 63 -11.94 -13.56 5.70
CA ILE A 63 -10.56 -13.99 5.56
C ILE A 63 -9.72 -13.52 6.75
N SER A 64 -9.88 -12.26 7.15
CA SER A 64 -9.19 -11.72 8.33
C SER A 64 -9.54 -12.50 9.59
N GLU A 65 -10.83 -12.70 9.86
CA GLU A 65 -11.30 -13.45 11.02
C GLU A 65 -10.74 -14.88 11.00
N LYS A 66 -10.71 -15.52 9.84
CA LYS A 66 -10.11 -16.86 9.68
C LYS A 66 -8.61 -16.87 9.97
N TRP A 67 -7.87 -15.88 9.48
CA TRP A 67 -6.41 -15.83 9.60
C TRP A 67 -5.93 -15.38 10.97
N LEU A 68 -6.66 -14.49 11.63
CA LEU A 68 -6.22 -13.83 12.86
C LEU A 68 -6.95 -14.36 14.10
N VAL A 69 -8.27 -14.54 14.01
CA VAL A 69 -9.10 -14.91 15.17
C VAL A 69 -9.23 -16.43 15.26
N LYS A 70 -9.80 -17.08 14.23
CA LYS A 70 -10.04 -18.54 14.24
C LYS A 70 -8.76 -19.38 14.25
N SER A 71 -7.64 -18.81 13.79
CA SER A 71 -6.32 -19.44 13.89
C SER A 71 -5.76 -19.43 15.33
N GLY A 72 -6.36 -18.66 16.24
CA GLY A 72 -5.86 -18.41 17.59
C GLY A 72 -4.67 -17.45 17.63
N PHE A 73 -4.31 -16.79 16.52
CA PHE A 73 -3.16 -15.88 16.48
C PHE A 73 -3.34 -14.67 17.41
N ILE A 74 -4.51 -14.03 17.38
CA ILE A 74 -4.83 -12.91 18.27
C ILE A 74 -4.87 -13.37 19.73
N ASP A 75 -5.43 -14.55 20.00
CA ASP A 75 -5.49 -15.10 21.35
C ASP A 75 -4.08 -15.41 21.90
N LEU A 76 -3.18 -15.93 21.05
CA LEU A 76 -1.77 -16.13 21.38
C LEU A 76 -1.07 -14.80 21.68
N LEU A 77 -1.29 -13.77 20.85
CA LEU A 77 -0.73 -12.44 21.11
C LEU A 77 -1.20 -11.87 22.45
N ARG A 78 -2.50 -12.00 22.74
CA ARG A 78 -3.07 -11.59 24.03
C ARG A 78 -2.50 -12.41 25.19
N GLU A 79 -2.31 -13.71 25.02
CA GLU A 79 -1.74 -14.57 26.06
C GLU A 79 -0.27 -14.24 26.38
N VAL A 80 0.53 -13.97 25.36
CA VAL A 80 1.97 -13.68 25.49
C VAL A 80 2.20 -12.24 25.98
N LEU A 81 1.44 -11.28 25.46
CA LEU A 81 1.66 -9.85 25.72
C LEU A 81 0.88 -9.33 26.92
N LEU A 82 -0.29 -9.88 27.25
CA LEU A 82 -1.13 -9.38 28.34
C LEU A 82 -1.04 -10.27 29.59
N PRO A 83 -0.88 -9.65 30.79
CA PRO A 83 -0.90 -10.39 32.04
C PRO A 83 -2.28 -11.02 32.27
N LYS A 84 -2.31 -12.15 32.99
CA LYS A 84 -3.55 -12.91 33.24
C LYS A 84 -4.59 -12.06 33.99
N GLU A 85 -4.12 -11.23 34.90
CA GLU A 85 -4.95 -10.33 35.70
C GLU A 85 -5.69 -9.31 34.83
N TYR A 86 -5.04 -8.80 33.75
CA TYR A 86 -5.70 -7.90 32.80
C TYR A 86 -6.74 -8.63 31.96
N ARG A 87 -6.45 -9.87 31.52
CA ARG A 87 -7.36 -10.66 30.69
C ARG A 87 -8.65 -11.05 31.41
N GLU A 88 -8.60 -11.28 32.71
CA GLU A 88 -9.75 -11.76 33.49
C GLU A 88 -10.60 -10.63 34.10
N LEU A 89 -9.96 -9.50 34.46
CA LEU A 89 -10.61 -8.42 35.21
C LEU A 89 -10.71 -7.11 34.44
N GLU A 90 -10.11 -7.01 33.25
CA GLU A 90 -9.91 -5.79 32.44
C GLU A 90 -9.30 -4.62 33.25
N ARG A 91 -8.73 -4.93 34.42
CA ARG A 91 -8.26 -3.98 35.42
C ARG A 91 -7.06 -4.58 36.13
N VAL A 92 -5.92 -3.92 35.96
CA VAL A 92 -4.69 -4.25 36.68
C VAL A 92 -4.46 -3.13 37.70
N ASN A 93 -4.87 -3.39 38.94
CA ASN A 93 -4.59 -2.47 40.03
C ASN A 93 -3.19 -2.76 40.60
N ASP A 94 -2.16 -2.47 39.80
CA ASP A 94 -0.79 -2.71 40.20
C ASP A 94 -0.13 -1.40 40.67
N LYS A 95 0.44 -1.42 41.87
CA LYS A 95 1.20 -0.29 42.45
C LYS A 95 2.60 -0.15 41.82
N LYS A 96 2.95 -1.02 40.87
CA LYS A 96 4.24 -1.06 40.19
C LYS A 96 4.10 -0.59 38.75
N VAL A 97 4.71 0.57 38.45
CA VAL A 97 5.16 1.14 37.15
C VAL A 97 4.19 1.11 35.94
N PHE A 98 3.41 0.06 35.71
CA PHE A 98 2.46 -0.10 34.61
C PHE A 98 1.03 -0.09 35.13
N THR A 99 0.31 0.99 34.81
CA THR A 99 -1.10 1.19 35.15
C THR A 99 -2.03 0.40 34.21
N THR A 100 -3.31 0.28 34.54
CA THR A 100 -4.36 -0.26 33.63
C THR A 100 -4.32 0.38 32.24
N GLU A 101 -3.98 1.68 32.15
CA GLU A 101 -3.90 2.42 30.89
C GLU A 101 -2.78 1.91 29.96
N PHE A 102 -1.69 1.35 30.50
CA PHE A 102 -0.64 0.77 29.66
C PHE A 102 -1.13 -0.52 28.98
N TRP A 103 -1.77 -1.41 29.73
CA TRP A 103 -2.28 -2.67 29.19
C TRP A 103 -3.44 -2.47 28.22
N ASP A 104 -4.30 -1.46 28.46
CA ASP A 104 -5.31 -1.01 27.50
C ASP A 104 -4.71 -0.59 26.16
N LYS A 105 -3.58 0.14 26.18
CA LYS A 105 -2.86 0.48 24.94
C LYS A 105 -2.27 -0.73 24.23
N VAL A 106 -1.83 -1.75 24.97
CA VAL A 106 -1.32 -2.99 24.39
C VAL A 106 -2.45 -3.80 23.76
N ASP A 107 -3.62 -3.90 24.40
CA ASP A 107 -4.76 -4.59 23.79
C ASP A 107 -5.29 -3.83 22.57
N LYS A 108 -5.37 -2.48 22.65
CA LYS A 108 -5.65 -1.62 21.48
C LYS A 108 -4.63 -1.80 20.36
N ALA A 109 -3.36 -1.97 20.69
CA ALA A 109 -2.32 -2.30 19.71
C ALA A 109 -2.57 -3.61 18.97
N ILE A 110 -3.05 -4.64 19.68
CA ILE A 110 -3.40 -5.93 19.08
C ILE A 110 -4.62 -5.76 18.15
N LEU A 111 -5.64 -5.01 18.56
CA LEU A 111 -6.79 -4.67 17.72
C LEU A 111 -6.38 -3.84 16.49
N GLY A 112 -5.50 -2.85 16.69
CA GLY A 112 -4.94 -2.04 15.61
C GLY A 112 -4.20 -2.90 14.59
N LEU A 113 -3.43 -3.89 15.03
CA LEU A 113 -2.78 -4.85 14.12
C LEU A 113 -3.82 -5.58 13.26
N GLN A 114 -4.89 -6.11 13.87
CA GLN A 114 -5.97 -6.77 13.13
C GLN A 114 -6.57 -5.85 12.07
N LEU A 115 -6.91 -4.62 12.44
CA LEU A 115 -7.50 -3.63 11.54
C LEU A 115 -6.56 -3.25 10.38
N ASN A 116 -5.25 -3.14 10.64
CA ASN A 116 -4.28 -2.86 9.57
C ASN A 116 -4.18 -4.03 8.57
N VAL A 117 -4.30 -5.27 9.05
CA VAL A 117 -4.36 -6.46 8.17
C VAL A 117 -5.63 -6.44 7.33
N GLU A 118 -6.79 -6.19 7.94
CA GLU A 118 -8.07 -6.02 7.23
C GLU A 118 -8.00 -4.93 6.17
N PHE A 119 -7.42 -3.77 6.52
CA PHE A 119 -7.29 -2.66 5.58
C PHE A 119 -6.37 -3.00 4.41
N THR A 120 -5.27 -3.71 4.69
CA THR A 120 -4.36 -4.20 3.64
C THR A 120 -5.07 -5.17 2.71
N LEU A 121 -5.85 -6.11 3.27
CA LEU A 121 -6.65 -7.05 2.48
C LEU A 121 -7.69 -6.33 1.62
N LEU A 122 -8.41 -5.35 2.18
CA LEU A 122 -9.36 -4.51 1.43
C LEU A 122 -8.71 -3.91 0.17
N ARG A 123 -7.49 -3.40 0.29
CA ARG A 123 -6.76 -2.83 -0.84
C ARG A 123 -6.26 -3.86 -1.85
N ILE A 124 -5.85 -5.04 -1.38
CA ILE A 124 -5.51 -6.14 -2.29
C ILE A 124 -6.73 -6.53 -3.14
N TYR A 125 -7.92 -6.58 -2.53
CA TYR A 125 -9.17 -6.82 -3.26
C TYR A 125 -9.51 -5.65 -4.19
N GLY A 126 -9.39 -4.40 -3.73
CA GLY A 126 -9.62 -3.21 -4.55
C GLY A 126 -8.71 -3.13 -5.79
N ILE A 127 -7.46 -3.58 -5.69
CA ILE A 127 -6.53 -3.65 -6.84
C ILE A 127 -7.04 -4.61 -7.93
N LYS A 128 -7.76 -5.68 -7.57
CA LYS A 128 -8.24 -6.68 -8.55
C LYS A 128 -9.07 -6.03 -9.65
N VAL A 129 -9.89 -5.04 -9.30
CA VAL A 129 -10.72 -4.25 -10.24
C VAL A 129 -9.84 -3.55 -11.31
N TRP A 130 -8.63 -3.15 -10.94
CA TRP A 130 -7.72 -2.39 -11.80
C TRP A 130 -6.72 -3.24 -12.58
N LEU A 131 -6.65 -4.56 -12.34
CA LEU A 131 -5.69 -5.43 -13.02
C LEU A 131 -5.88 -5.45 -14.54
N ALA A 132 -7.13 -5.51 -15.01
CA ALA A 132 -7.43 -5.47 -16.43
C ALA A 132 -6.96 -4.15 -17.07
N VAL A 133 -7.20 -3.02 -16.40
CA VAL A 133 -6.76 -1.69 -16.85
C VAL A 133 -5.24 -1.62 -16.89
N LEU A 134 -4.55 -2.12 -15.87
CA LEU A 134 -3.08 -2.19 -15.83
C LEU A 134 -2.52 -2.95 -17.04
N ILE A 135 -3.09 -4.11 -17.37
CA ILE A 135 -2.64 -4.93 -18.51
C ILE A 135 -2.84 -4.18 -19.83
N VAL A 136 -4.02 -3.58 -20.04
CA VAL A 136 -4.35 -2.87 -21.28
C VAL A 136 -3.42 -1.66 -21.46
N PHE A 137 -3.29 -0.81 -20.44
CA PHE A 137 -2.46 0.39 -20.51
C PHE A 137 -0.97 0.06 -20.69
N THR A 138 -0.48 -0.95 -19.98
CA THR A 138 0.91 -1.38 -20.07
C THR A 138 1.22 -1.91 -21.46
N THR A 139 0.35 -2.77 -22.00
CA THR A 139 0.48 -3.33 -23.36
C THR A 139 0.45 -2.24 -24.41
N ALA A 140 -0.55 -1.35 -24.36
CA ALA A 140 -0.68 -0.25 -25.32
C ALA A 140 0.53 0.69 -25.28
N SER A 141 1.04 0.99 -24.08
CA SER A 141 2.23 1.83 -23.89
C SER A 141 3.50 1.15 -24.40
N ALA A 142 3.64 -0.15 -24.18
CA ALA A 142 4.77 -0.93 -24.68
C ALA A 142 4.79 -0.98 -26.22
N VAL A 143 3.64 -1.26 -26.84
CA VAL A 143 3.48 -1.28 -28.30
C VAL A 143 3.74 0.10 -28.90
N SER A 144 3.17 1.15 -28.32
CA SER A 144 3.42 2.54 -28.76
C SER A 144 4.90 2.91 -28.66
N GLY A 145 5.55 2.55 -27.55
CA GLY A 145 6.97 2.78 -27.34
C GLY A 145 7.84 2.01 -28.35
N TYR A 146 7.45 0.78 -28.68
CA TYR A 146 8.09 -0.01 -29.72
C TYR A 146 7.98 0.66 -31.09
N PHE A 147 6.79 1.05 -31.54
CA PHE A 147 6.61 1.73 -32.82
C PHE A 147 7.37 3.06 -32.89
N MET A 148 7.35 3.85 -31.81
CA MET A 148 8.11 5.10 -31.75
C MET A 148 9.62 4.85 -31.87
N ARG A 149 10.11 3.74 -31.32
CA ARG A 149 11.51 3.32 -31.51
C ARG A 149 11.79 2.93 -32.96
N GLU A 150 10.90 2.19 -33.61
CA GLU A 150 11.06 1.80 -35.03
C GLU A 150 11.04 3.02 -35.95
N ILE A 151 10.12 3.98 -35.75
CA ILE A 151 10.10 5.24 -36.51
C ILE A 151 11.45 5.98 -36.39
N LYS A 152 11.99 6.08 -35.17
CA LYS A 152 13.31 6.70 -34.94
C LYS A 152 14.46 5.94 -35.62
N LYS A 153 14.34 4.62 -35.84
CA LYS A 153 15.36 3.86 -36.58
C LYS A 153 15.40 4.29 -38.04
N TYR A 154 14.25 4.37 -38.70
CA TYR A 154 14.16 4.77 -40.11
C TYR A 154 14.37 6.27 -40.33
N GLY A 155 14.03 7.12 -39.35
CA GLY A 155 14.23 8.58 -39.42
C GLY A 155 15.62 9.07 -38.99
N PHE A 156 16.57 8.18 -38.69
CA PHE A 156 17.90 8.51 -38.15
C PHE A 156 17.88 9.40 -36.88
N GLU A 157 16.77 9.41 -36.15
CA GLU A 157 16.63 10.18 -34.92
C GLU A 157 17.40 9.54 -33.76
N TYR A 158 17.92 10.40 -32.88
CA TYR A 158 18.67 10.01 -31.70
C TYR A 158 17.76 9.58 -30.55
N SER A 159 18.09 8.44 -29.94
CA SER A 159 17.48 8.01 -28.67
C SER A 159 18.09 8.83 -27.53
N SER A 160 17.25 9.39 -26.65
CA SER A 160 17.74 10.22 -25.54
C SER A 160 18.01 9.35 -24.29
N PRO A 161 19.27 9.23 -23.83
CA PRO A 161 19.59 8.49 -22.60
C PRO A 161 18.94 9.13 -21.36
N MET A 162 18.76 10.45 -21.38
CA MET A 162 18.08 11.18 -20.31
C MET A 162 16.62 10.73 -20.16
N ARG A 163 15.86 10.67 -21.25
CA ARG A 163 14.45 10.21 -21.23
C ARG A 163 14.34 8.76 -20.76
N HIS A 164 15.21 7.89 -21.26
CA HIS A 164 15.29 6.49 -20.80
C HIS A 164 15.59 6.40 -19.30
N GLY A 165 16.57 7.19 -18.81
CA GLY A 165 16.93 7.25 -17.40
C GLY A 165 15.80 7.74 -16.49
N ILE A 166 15.02 8.73 -16.92
CA ILE A 166 13.85 9.22 -16.17
C ILE A 166 12.78 8.12 -16.07
N GLY A 167 12.41 7.48 -17.19
CA GLY A 167 11.42 6.41 -17.17
C GLY A 167 11.84 5.25 -16.26
N ARG A 168 13.12 4.87 -16.30
CA ARG A 168 13.68 3.83 -15.41
C ARG A 168 13.59 4.21 -13.93
N LYS A 169 13.91 5.46 -13.59
CA LYS A 169 13.79 5.96 -12.20
C LYS A 169 12.34 5.91 -11.71
N VAL A 170 11.38 6.25 -12.55
CA VAL A 170 9.95 6.14 -12.20
C VAL A 170 9.57 4.68 -11.96
N ILE A 171 9.96 3.74 -12.83
CA ILE A 171 9.67 2.31 -12.57
C ILE A 171 10.29 1.83 -11.25
N TYR A 172 11.46 2.32 -10.87
CA TYR A 172 12.08 1.97 -9.58
C TYR A 172 11.34 2.49 -8.35
N THR A 173 10.43 3.46 -8.49
CA THR A 173 9.56 3.86 -7.37
C THR A 173 8.32 2.98 -7.23
N LEU A 174 8.01 2.12 -8.21
CA LEU A 174 6.82 1.27 -8.20
C LEU A 174 6.70 0.42 -6.92
N PRO A 175 7.73 -0.35 -6.48
CA PRO A 175 7.61 -1.15 -5.27
C PRO A 175 7.33 -0.29 -4.03
N PHE A 176 7.94 0.89 -3.92
CA PHE A 176 7.70 1.81 -2.82
C PHE A 176 6.28 2.37 -2.83
N SER A 177 5.77 2.76 -4.00
CA SER A 177 4.40 3.25 -4.15
C SER A 177 3.37 2.16 -3.84
N ALA A 178 3.64 0.90 -4.24
CA ALA A 178 2.77 -0.24 -4.01
C ALA A 178 2.75 -0.60 -2.53
N SER A 179 3.92 -0.67 -1.87
CA SER A 179 4.01 -0.89 -0.43
C SER A 179 3.33 0.24 0.35
N PHE A 180 3.51 1.50 -0.05
CA PHE A 180 2.81 2.63 0.56
C PHE A 180 1.29 2.50 0.38
N TYR A 181 0.82 2.24 -0.84
CA TYR A 181 -0.60 2.05 -1.09
C TYR A 181 -1.16 0.90 -0.26
N LEU A 182 -0.49 -0.24 -0.16
CA LEU A 182 -1.03 -1.39 0.58
C LEU A 182 -1.05 -1.17 2.09
N LEU A 183 0.01 -0.57 2.64
CA LEU A 183 0.21 -0.56 4.09
C LEU A 183 -0.17 0.76 4.76
N ALA A 184 -0.34 1.87 4.02
CA ALA A 184 -0.57 3.17 4.62
C ALA A 184 -1.91 3.21 5.38
N PRO A 185 -1.95 3.55 6.68
CA PRO A 185 -3.18 3.48 7.47
C PRO A 185 -4.07 4.71 7.29
N ILE A 186 -4.06 5.31 6.10
CA ILE A 186 -4.84 6.50 5.74
C ILE A 186 -5.63 6.19 4.47
N ALA A 187 -6.86 6.66 4.38
CA ALA A 187 -7.68 6.48 3.18
C ALA A 187 -7.00 7.20 2.01
N LEU A 188 -6.68 6.44 0.96
CA LEU A 188 -6.11 7.01 -0.25
C LEU A 188 -7.23 7.32 -1.25
N PRO A 189 -7.14 8.42 -2.03
CA PRO A 189 -8.15 8.73 -3.02
C PRO A 189 -8.36 7.57 -4.01
N ALA A 190 -9.60 7.33 -4.39
CA ALA A 190 -10.00 6.26 -5.31
C ALA A 190 -9.21 6.28 -6.65
N TYR A 191 -8.80 7.46 -7.10
CA TYR A 191 -8.03 7.66 -8.32
C TYR A 191 -6.52 7.39 -8.18
N PHE A 192 -6.03 7.07 -6.98
CA PHE A 192 -4.61 6.82 -6.75
C PHE A 192 -4.09 5.68 -7.65
N VAL A 193 -4.77 4.53 -7.64
CA VAL A 193 -4.39 3.35 -8.44
C VAL A 193 -4.40 3.64 -9.96
N PRO A 194 -5.47 4.19 -10.56
CA PRO A 194 -5.47 4.47 -12.00
C PRO A 194 -4.43 5.53 -12.41
N ILE A 195 -4.19 6.56 -11.59
CA ILE A 195 -3.14 7.55 -11.86
C ILE A 195 -1.76 6.89 -11.83
N SER A 196 -1.50 6.03 -10.85
CA SER A 196 -0.27 5.24 -10.78
C SER A 196 -0.10 4.37 -12.03
N ILE A 197 -1.13 3.63 -12.44
CA ILE A 197 -1.11 2.82 -13.68
C ILE A 197 -0.72 3.66 -14.89
N PHE A 198 -1.33 4.84 -15.04
CA PHE A 198 -1.02 5.75 -16.14
C PHE A 198 0.45 6.19 -16.14
N ILE A 199 0.96 6.66 -14.99
CA ILE A 199 2.35 7.12 -14.84
C ILE A 199 3.35 5.99 -15.16
N TYR A 200 3.10 4.78 -14.65
CA TYR A 200 3.98 3.63 -14.88
C TYR A 200 3.94 3.15 -16.32
N SER A 201 2.75 3.08 -16.92
CA SER A 201 2.58 2.71 -18.33
C SER A 201 3.28 3.71 -19.25
N PHE A 202 3.12 5.01 -19.01
CA PHE A 202 3.84 6.05 -19.75
C PHE A 202 5.36 5.98 -19.59
N SER A 203 5.83 5.58 -18.40
CA SER A 203 7.26 5.36 -18.14
C SER A 203 7.80 4.18 -18.96
N ILE A 204 7.04 3.08 -19.07
CA ILE A 204 7.38 1.94 -19.94
C ILE A 204 7.49 2.40 -21.40
N MET A 205 6.51 3.15 -21.90
CA MET A 205 6.57 3.72 -23.25
C MET A 205 7.85 4.55 -23.45
N THR A 206 8.17 5.43 -22.50
CA THR A 206 9.34 6.30 -22.54
C THR A 206 10.65 5.50 -22.56
N ILE A 207 10.75 4.44 -21.76
CA ILE A 207 11.90 3.54 -21.75
C ILE A 207 12.03 2.88 -23.11
N MET A 208 10.98 2.23 -23.61
CA MET A 208 11.00 1.48 -24.87
C MET A 208 11.32 2.37 -26.07
N ALA A 209 10.72 3.56 -26.14
CA ALA A 209 10.93 4.52 -27.22
C ALA A 209 12.35 5.14 -27.25
N ASN A 210 13.12 5.01 -26.16
CA ASN A 210 14.48 5.57 -26.03
C ASN A 210 15.54 4.52 -25.68
N THR A 211 15.21 3.23 -25.75
CA THR A 211 16.21 2.16 -25.61
C THR A 211 17.21 2.24 -26.76
N ILE A 212 18.51 2.28 -26.41
CA ILE A 212 19.60 2.46 -27.35
C ILE A 212 19.57 1.35 -28.41
N LYS A 213 19.65 1.76 -29.68
CA LYS A 213 19.82 0.89 -30.84
C LYS A 213 21.14 0.12 -30.64
N ARG A 214 21.09 -1.20 -30.46
CA ARG A 214 22.26 -2.04 -30.75
C ARG A 214 22.16 -2.38 -32.23
N VAL A 215 23.20 -2.01 -32.98
CA VAL A 215 23.38 -2.35 -34.39
C VAL A 215 23.50 -3.87 -34.50
#